data_AF-A0A8H9GJV0-F1
#
_entry.id   AF-A0A8H9GJV0-F1
#
_cell.length_a   1.000
_cell.length_b   1.000
_cell.length_c   1.000
_cell.angle_alpha   90.00
_cell.angle_beta   90.00
_cell.angle_gamma   90.00
#
_symmetry.space_group_name_H-M   'P 1'
#
loop_
_entity.id
_entity.type
_entity.pdbx_description
1 polymer ?
#
loop_
_entity_poly.entity_id
_entity_poly.type
_entity_poly.pdbx_seq_one_letter_code
_entity_poly.pdbx_strand_id
1 'polypeptide(L)'
;MMGGVSRRLNLAALTDDELQRLVGPERAVSLLPELSLARLDRRALPGPLVSETLAPQPLEDRAWGATPEQSRAIASLHADLLAAGAAPLGTYYLPGVSEVRHLRAYRLEPDSTAGLRWSETPETADTGWPFVQVLTWLRDRASGFACVLTSSARQPYAPALSEEIDMHLHPDCPVPDLLAAHRAHVLRHGRGQKLQADADWTRPWQAMHALNVAAWDRRGLLLPE
;
A
#
# COMPACT_ATOMS: atom_id res chain seq x y z
N MET A 1 -3.30 -4.00 -25.37
CA MET A 1 -2.72 -3.86 -24.02
C MET A 1 -2.20 -2.44 -23.89
N MET A 2 -2.93 -1.54 -23.24
CA MET A 2 -2.40 -0.21 -22.94
C MET A 2 -1.45 -0.38 -21.75
N GLY A 3 -0.14 -0.30 -22.00
CA GLY A 3 0.83 -0.22 -20.92
C GLY A 3 0.52 1.02 -20.08
N GLY A 4 0.34 0.83 -18.77
CA GLY A 4 0.12 1.96 -17.86
C GLY A 4 1.27 2.95 -17.98
N VAL A 5 0.93 4.25 -17.98
CA VAL A 5 1.95 5.31 -17.94
C VAL A 5 2.78 5.11 -16.67
N SER A 6 4.09 5.07 -16.85
CA SER A 6 5.04 5.00 -15.74
C SER A 6 5.70 6.36 -15.59
N ARG A 7 5.97 6.74 -14.34
CA ARG A 7 6.63 8.00 -13.98
C ARG A 7 7.74 7.71 -12.99
N ARG A 8 8.74 8.57 -12.90
CA ARG A 8 9.83 8.41 -11.93
C ARG A 8 9.54 9.21 -10.67
N LEU A 9 9.83 8.64 -9.50
CA LEU A 9 9.86 9.44 -8.28
C LEU A 9 10.98 10.47 -8.33
N ASN A 10 10.70 11.69 -7.90
CA ASN A 10 11.68 12.73 -7.67
C ASN A 10 12.21 12.61 -6.24
N LEU A 11 13.37 11.97 -6.08
CA LEU A 11 13.98 11.77 -4.76
C LEU A 11 14.30 13.10 -4.06
N ALA A 12 14.59 14.16 -4.82
CA ALA A 12 14.88 15.47 -4.26
C ALA A 12 13.66 16.14 -3.61
N ALA A 13 12.44 15.76 -4.01
CA ALA A 13 11.18 16.30 -3.51
C ALA A 13 10.60 15.50 -2.32
N LEU A 14 11.15 14.32 -2.01
CA LEU A 14 10.77 13.56 -0.82
C LEU A 14 11.28 14.24 0.44
N THR A 15 10.57 14.06 1.55
CA THR A 15 11.12 14.37 2.88
C THR A 15 12.24 13.39 3.23
N ASP A 16 13.10 13.75 4.17
CA ASP A 16 14.20 12.87 4.59
C ASP A 16 13.67 11.56 5.21
N ASP A 17 12.55 11.64 5.93
CA ASP A 17 11.82 10.48 6.46
C ASP A 17 11.27 9.56 5.36
N GLU A 18 10.64 10.12 4.32
CA GLU A 18 10.12 9.35 3.19
C GLU A 18 11.26 8.70 2.40
N LEU A 19 12.37 9.41 2.20
CA LEU A 19 13.56 8.89 1.55
C LEU A 19 14.16 7.72 2.34
N GLN A 20 14.38 7.89 3.64
CA GLN A 20 14.95 6.83 4.48
C GLN A 20 14.10 5.57 4.48
N ARG A 21 12.77 5.69 4.43
CA ARG A 21 11.87 4.54 4.32
C ARG A 21 11.97 3.89 2.94
N LEU A 22 11.91 4.69 1.87
CA LEU A 22 11.89 4.22 0.48
C LEU A 22 13.18 3.48 0.08
N VAL A 23 14.34 3.97 0.50
CA VAL A 23 15.64 3.41 0.06
C VAL A 23 16.42 2.73 1.18
N GLY A 24 15.96 2.83 2.42
CA GLY A 24 16.69 2.40 3.61
C GLY A 24 17.68 3.46 4.14
N PRO A 25 18.05 3.37 5.43
CA PRO A 25 18.86 4.40 6.10
C PRO A 25 20.26 4.53 5.49
N GLU A 26 20.92 3.42 5.16
CA GLU A 26 22.27 3.42 4.59
C GLU A 26 22.30 4.09 3.21
N ARG A 27 21.34 3.72 2.34
CA ARG A 27 21.26 4.29 1.00
C ARG A 27 20.87 5.76 1.06
N ALA A 28 19.95 6.14 1.95
CA ALA A 28 19.57 7.53 2.15
C ALA A 28 20.79 8.39 2.52
N VAL A 29 21.62 7.95 3.47
CA VAL A 29 22.87 8.65 3.84
C VAL A 29 23.81 8.79 2.65
N SER A 30 23.97 7.73 1.84
CA SER A 30 24.82 7.79 0.65
C SER A 30 24.32 8.76 -0.43
N LEU A 31 23.01 9.00 -0.50
CA LEU A 31 22.37 9.90 -1.46
C LEU A 31 22.36 11.36 -0.98
N LEU A 32 22.60 11.63 0.31
CA LEU A 32 22.51 12.98 0.88
C LEU A 32 23.34 14.05 0.15
N PRO A 33 24.60 13.80 -0.28
CA PRO A 33 25.38 14.82 -0.98
C PRO A 33 24.74 15.23 -2.32
N GLU A 34 24.29 14.24 -3.10
CA GLU A 34 23.66 14.45 -4.40
C GLU A 34 22.28 15.11 -4.25
N LEU A 35 21.50 14.66 -3.28
CA LEU A 35 20.20 15.26 -2.94
C LEU A 35 20.33 16.70 -2.47
N SER A 36 21.32 17.00 -1.63
CA SER A 36 21.56 18.37 -1.15
C SER A 36 21.91 19.30 -2.30
N LEU A 37 22.80 18.86 -3.21
CA LEU A 37 23.14 19.62 -4.42
C LEU A 37 21.91 19.81 -5.33
N ALA A 38 21.15 18.75 -5.57
CA ALA A 38 19.94 18.81 -6.38
C ALA A 38 18.90 19.78 -5.80
N ARG A 39 18.65 19.73 -4.48
CA ARG A 39 17.73 20.65 -3.78
C ARG A 39 18.22 22.10 -3.85
N LEU A 40 19.52 22.36 -3.66
CA LEU A 40 20.11 23.70 -3.77
C LEU A 40 19.96 24.27 -5.19
N ASP A 41 20.22 23.45 -6.21
CA ASP A 41 20.12 23.84 -7.61
C ASP A 41 18.68 23.82 -8.15
N ARG A 42 17.70 23.42 -7.33
CA ARG A 42 16.29 23.18 -7.73
C ARG A 42 16.18 22.20 -8.90
N ARG A 43 17.03 21.18 -8.93
CA ARG A 43 17.04 20.11 -9.91
C ARG A 43 16.34 18.87 -9.36
N ALA A 44 15.69 18.14 -10.25
CA ALA A 44 15.12 16.84 -9.93
C ALA A 44 16.22 15.77 -9.80
N LEU A 45 16.02 14.81 -8.90
CA LEU A 45 16.85 13.61 -8.82
C LEU A 45 15.97 12.39 -9.12
N PRO A 46 16.15 11.71 -10.26
CA PRO A 46 15.29 10.59 -10.65
C PRO A 46 15.49 9.38 -9.75
N GLY A 47 14.38 8.80 -9.31
CA GLY A 47 14.29 7.62 -8.48
C GLY A 47 13.59 6.44 -9.18
N PRO A 48 13.00 5.52 -8.40
CA PRO A 48 12.33 4.33 -8.93
C PRO A 48 11.09 4.70 -9.74
N LEU A 49 10.67 3.77 -10.61
CA LEU A 49 9.46 3.90 -11.40
C LEU A 49 8.22 3.64 -10.54
N VAL A 50 7.20 4.45 -10.75
CA VAL A 50 5.86 4.31 -10.21
C VAL A 50 4.92 4.15 -11.39
N SER A 51 4.19 3.05 -11.41
CA SER A 51 3.12 2.87 -12.40
C SER A 51 1.87 3.61 -11.94
N GLU A 52 1.14 4.26 -12.84
CA GLU A 52 -0.15 4.89 -12.52
C GLU A 52 -1.29 3.87 -12.36
N THR A 53 -1.05 2.63 -12.81
CA THR A 53 -2.03 1.55 -12.78
C THR A 53 -1.50 0.34 -12.02
N LEU A 54 -2.28 -0.16 -11.08
CA LEU A 54 -2.10 -1.49 -10.51
C LEU A 54 -2.42 -2.51 -11.59
N ALA A 55 -1.41 -3.28 -12.00
CA ALA A 55 -1.54 -4.39 -12.92
C ALA A 55 -1.29 -5.70 -12.17
N PRO A 56 -2.27 -6.21 -11.38
CA PRO A 56 -2.10 -7.43 -10.62
C PRO A 56 -1.93 -8.62 -11.55
N GLN A 57 -0.84 -9.35 -11.34
CA GLN A 57 -0.54 -10.59 -12.06
C GLN A 57 -0.94 -11.76 -11.17
N PRO A 58 -1.91 -12.60 -11.56
CA PRO A 58 -2.32 -13.74 -10.74
C PRO A 58 -1.15 -14.70 -10.57
N LEU A 59 -1.01 -15.22 -9.36
CA LEU A 59 -0.01 -16.22 -9.01
C LEU A 59 -0.69 -17.54 -8.67
N GLU A 60 -0.07 -18.64 -9.06
CA GLU A 60 -0.49 -19.98 -8.65
C GLU A 60 -0.30 -20.14 -7.14
N ASP A 61 -1.26 -20.79 -6.48
CA ASP A 61 -1.17 -20.97 -5.04
C ASP A 61 -0.08 -21.98 -4.67
N ARG A 62 0.80 -21.59 -3.75
CA ARG A 62 1.90 -22.39 -3.22
C ARG A 62 2.18 -22.03 -1.77
N ALA A 63 3.15 -22.71 -1.16
CA ALA A 63 3.75 -22.20 0.06
C ALA A 63 4.46 -20.87 -0.23
N TRP A 64 4.00 -19.80 0.43
CA TRP A 64 4.52 -18.44 0.31
C TRP A 64 5.47 -18.12 1.46
N GLY A 65 6.41 -17.21 1.21
CA GLY A 65 7.44 -16.76 2.14
C GLY A 65 8.84 -17.18 1.68
N ALA A 66 9.80 -16.26 1.77
CA ALA A 66 11.23 -16.47 1.51
C ALA A 66 11.94 -17.18 2.67
N THR A 67 11.39 -17.11 3.89
CA THR A 67 11.91 -17.80 5.08
C THR A 67 10.82 -18.60 5.79
N PRO A 68 11.17 -19.66 6.54
CA PRO A 68 10.20 -20.43 7.33
C PRO A 68 9.39 -19.59 8.32
N GLU A 69 10.01 -18.55 8.89
CA GLU A 69 9.37 -17.59 9.79
C GLU A 69 8.32 -16.76 9.04
N GLN A 70 8.68 -16.25 7.87
CA GLN A 70 7.77 -15.47 7.03
C GLN A 70 6.61 -16.34 6.54
N SER A 71 6.87 -17.58 6.11
CA SER A 71 5.84 -18.53 5.70
C SER A 71 4.83 -18.81 6.81
N ARG A 72 5.30 -19.03 8.05
CA ARG A 72 4.43 -19.21 9.22
C ARG A 72 3.60 -17.97 9.51
N ALA A 73 4.19 -16.78 9.42
CA ALA A 73 3.48 -15.52 9.63
C ALA A 73 2.39 -15.29 8.56
N ILE A 74 2.69 -15.53 7.28
CA ILE A 74 1.71 -15.44 6.17
C ILE A 74 0.55 -16.42 6.41
N ALA A 75 0.86 -17.67 6.75
CA ALA A 75 -0.15 -18.70 7.02
C ALA A 75 -1.04 -18.33 8.22
N SER A 76 -0.45 -17.80 9.30
CA SER A 76 -1.19 -17.34 10.48
C SER A 76 -2.16 -16.20 10.13
N LEU A 77 -1.66 -15.14 9.49
CA LEU A 77 -2.51 -14.00 9.10
C LEU A 77 -3.61 -14.41 8.12
N HIS A 78 -3.31 -15.35 7.22
CA HIS A 78 -4.32 -15.92 6.33
C HIS A 78 -5.42 -16.67 7.11
N ALA A 79 -5.04 -17.53 8.06
CA ALA A 79 -6.00 -18.25 8.90
C ALA A 79 -6.85 -17.30 9.74
N ASP A 80 -6.27 -16.25 10.31
CA ASP A 80 -6.99 -15.25 11.09
C ASP A 80 -8.02 -14.49 10.24
N LEU A 81 -7.66 -14.13 9.00
CA LEU A 81 -8.59 -13.50 8.05
C LEU A 81 -9.75 -14.43 7.69
N LEU A 82 -9.48 -15.71 7.43
CA LEU A 82 -10.53 -16.69 7.17
C LEU A 82 -11.46 -16.87 8.39
N ALA A 83 -10.89 -16.95 9.59
CA ALA A 83 -11.65 -17.05 10.85
C ALA A 83 -12.54 -15.81 11.08
N ALA A 84 -12.12 -14.65 10.60
CA ALA A 84 -12.89 -13.41 10.62
C ALA A 84 -13.97 -13.32 9.51
N GLY A 85 -14.15 -14.37 8.71
CA GLY A 85 -15.14 -14.44 7.63
C GLY A 85 -14.71 -13.78 6.32
N ALA A 86 -13.41 -13.54 6.12
CA ALA A 86 -12.91 -13.01 4.86
C ALA A 86 -12.98 -14.07 3.74
N ALA A 87 -13.52 -13.70 2.58
CA ALA A 87 -13.53 -14.57 1.40
C ALA A 87 -12.27 -14.31 0.56
N PRO A 88 -11.39 -15.31 0.33
CA PRO A 88 -10.19 -15.13 -0.48
C PRO A 88 -10.53 -14.97 -1.95
N LEU A 89 -9.82 -14.07 -2.64
CA LEU A 89 -10.04 -13.72 -4.05
C LEU A 89 -8.85 -14.08 -4.95
N GLY A 90 -7.77 -14.60 -4.37
CA GLY A 90 -6.56 -15.01 -5.08
C GLY A 90 -5.28 -14.34 -4.55
N THR A 91 -4.15 -14.82 -5.07
CA THR A 91 -2.82 -14.28 -4.78
C THR A 91 -2.25 -13.64 -6.04
N TYR A 92 -1.59 -12.50 -5.89
CA TYR A 92 -1.18 -11.62 -6.97
C TYR A 92 0.21 -11.03 -6.74
N TYR A 93 0.93 -10.79 -7.83
CA TYR A 93 2.14 -9.97 -7.88
C TYR A 93 1.81 -8.58 -8.42
N LEU A 94 2.35 -7.54 -7.77
CA LEU A 94 2.21 -6.14 -8.13
C LEU A 94 3.57 -5.58 -8.55
N PRO A 95 3.94 -5.69 -9.84
CA PRO A 95 5.27 -5.28 -10.32
C PRO A 95 5.52 -3.77 -10.23
N GLY A 96 4.46 -2.96 -10.30
CA GLY A 96 4.54 -1.49 -10.28
C GLY A 96 4.50 -0.86 -8.88
N VAL A 97 4.46 -1.67 -7.81
CA VAL A 97 4.49 -1.20 -6.43
C VAL A 97 5.88 -1.47 -5.85
N SER A 98 6.51 -0.44 -5.28
CA SER A 98 7.82 -0.57 -4.65
C SER A 98 7.73 -1.41 -3.36
N GLU A 99 8.83 -2.08 -3.01
CA GLU A 99 9.06 -2.85 -1.77
C GLU A 99 8.19 -4.11 -1.56
N VAL A 100 6.87 -3.96 -1.48
CA VAL A 100 5.94 -5.03 -1.07
C VAL A 100 5.09 -5.46 -2.25
N ARG A 101 5.57 -6.47 -2.98
CA ARG A 101 5.00 -6.82 -4.29
C ARG A 101 3.99 -7.95 -4.26
N HIS A 102 3.95 -8.75 -3.20
CA HIS A 102 3.00 -9.86 -3.10
C HIS A 102 1.75 -9.43 -2.34
N LEU A 103 0.60 -9.90 -2.80
CA LEU A 103 -0.71 -9.61 -2.24
C LEU A 103 -1.57 -10.86 -2.31
N ARG A 104 -2.22 -11.22 -1.21
CA ARG A 104 -3.42 -12.05 -1.23
C ARG A 104 -4.63 -11.18 -0.93
N ALA A 105 -5.58 -11.15 -1.86
CA ALA A 105 -6.75 -10.30 -1.79
C ALA A 105 -7.91 -11.03 -1.12
N TYR A 106 -8.71 -10.28 -0.36
CA TYR A 106 -9.89 -10.79 0.33
C TYR A 106 -11.04 -9.80 0.23
N ARG A 107 -12.27 -10.35 0.23
CA ARG A 107 -13.50 -9.59 0.45
C ARG A 107 -13.92 -9.74 1.91
N LEU A 108 -14.28 -8.63 2.53
CA LEU A 108 -14.87 -8.57 3.87
C LEU A 108 -16.25 -7.93 3.74
N GLU A 109 -17.30 -8.73 3.96
CA GLU A 109 -18.66 -8.21 3.90
C GLU A 109 -18.93 -7.22 5.05
N PRO A 110 -19.71 -6.14 4.81
CA PRO A 110 -20.45 -5.84 3.58
C PRO A 110 -19.78 -4.89 2.57
N ASP A 111 -18.70 -4.19 2.96
CA ASP A 111 -18.20 -3.01 2.23
C ASP A 111 -16.67 -2.85 2.24
N SER A 112 -15.92 -3.81 2.78
CA SER A 112 -14.47 -3.71 2.89
C SER A 112 -13.74 -4.72 1.99
N THR A 113 -12.57 -4.32 1.50
CA THR A 113 -11.59 -5.26 0.91
C THR A 113 -10.36 -5.32 1.80
N ALA A 114 -9.75 -6.48 1.93
CA ALA A 114 -8.48 -6.64 2.62
C ALA A 114 -7.39 -7.18 1.72
N GLY A 115 -6.16 -6.84 2.04
CA GLY A 115 -4.96 -7.36 1.39
C GLY A 115 -3.95 -7.82 2.43
N LEU A 116 -3.58 -9.10 2.39
CA LEU A 116 -2.39 -9.61 3.06
C LEU A 116 -1.19 -9.34 2.15
N ARG A 117 -0.24 -8.55 2.59
CA ARG A 117 0.90 -8.06 1.79
C ARG A 117 2.20 -8.62 2.33
N TRP A 118 3.12 -8.99 1.45
CA TRP A 118 4.48 -9.39 1.80
C TRP A 118 5.42 -9.20 0.61
N SER A 119 6.73 -9.42 0.82
CA SER A 119 7.70 -9.49 -0.25
C SER A 119 8.67 -10.63 0.01
N GLU A 120 8.86 -11.49 -0.98
CA GLU A 120 9.91 -12.52 -0.96
C GLU A 120 11.25 -11.98 -1.47
N THR A 121 11.23 -10.85 -2.17
CA THR A 121 12.41 -10.16 -2.73
C THR A 121 12.38 -8.68 -2.34
N PRO A 122 12.47 -8.35 -1.05
CA PRO A 122 12.42 -6.97 -0.60
C PRO A 122 13.68 -6.21 -1.04
N GLU A 123 13.52 -4.91 -1.30
CA GLU A 123 14.64 -4.03 -1.68
C GLU A 123 15.47 -3.60 -0.46
N THR A 124 14.88 -3.67 0.75
CA THR A 124 15.54 -3.37 2.02
C THR A 124 15.26 -4.46 3.05
N ALA A 125 16.13 -4.67 4.04
CA ALA A 125 16.00 -5.75 5.01
C ALA A 125 14.73 -5.66 5.88
N ASP A 126 14.24 -4.44 6.13
CA ASP A 126 13.07 -4.18 6.96
C ASP A 126 11.75 -4.18 6.18
N THR A 127 11.83 -4.28 4.85
CA THR A 127 10.65 -4.39 3.98
C THR A 127 10.35 -5.85 3.66
N GLY A 128 9.08 -6.18 3.48
CA GLY A 128 8.66 -7.53 3.09
C GLY A 128 8.10 -8.41 4.22
N TRP A 129 8.23 -8.02 5.49
CA TRP A 129 7.50 -8.73 6.57
C TRP A 129 5.98 -8.69 6.31
N PRO A 130 5.23 -9.78 6.55
CA PRO A 130 3.82 -9.84 6.22
C PRO A 130 2.97 -8.89 7.08
N PHE A 131 2.02 -8.20 6.47
CA PHE A 131 1.04 -7.36 7.17
C PHE A 131 -0.31 -7.35 6.44
N VAL A 132 -1.34 -6.86 7.12
CA VAL A 132 -2.71 -6.79 6.59
C VAL A 132 -3.10 -5.32 6.39
N GLN A 133 -3.75 -5.04 5.27
CA GLN A 133 -4.43 -3.77 4.99
C GLN A 133 -5.92 -4.02 4.82
N VAL A 134 -6.75 -3.10 5.30
CA VAL A 134 -8.20 -3.11 5.18
C VAL A 134 -8.65 -1.77 4.64
N LEU A 135 -9.42 -1.79 3.56
CA LEU A 135 -9.86 -0.62 2.81
C LEU A 135 -11.39 -0.60 2.73
N THR A 136 -11.98 0.53 3.08
CA THR A 136 -13.42 0.80 2.87
C THR A 136 -13.58 2.15 2.19
N TRP A 137 -14.29 2.16 1.05
CA TRP A 137 -14.68 3.40 0.37
C TRP A 137 -15.89 4.01 1.05
N LEU A 138 -15.87 5.31 1.33
CA LEU A 138 -16.97 6.00 1.97
C LEU A 138 -18.05 6.34 0.93
N ARG A 139 -19.32 6.22 1.32
CA ARG A 139 -20.45 6.52 0.44
C ARG A 139 -20.57 8.02 0.13
N ASP A 140 -20.22 8.84 1.11
CA ASP A 140 -20.16 10.30 1.00
C ASP A 140 -18.77 10.79 1.43
N ARG A 141 -18.46 12.03 1.07
CA ARG A 141 -17.21 12.71 1.45
C ARG A 141 -17.48 13.82 2.46
N ALA A 142 -18.51 13.70 3.30
CA ALA A 142 -18.89 14.78 4.22
C ALA A 142 -17.78 15.07 5.24
N SER A 143 -16.96 14.07 5.56
CA SER A 143 -15.79 14.21 6.44
C SER A 143 -14.51 14.66 5.74
N GLY A 144 -14.56 14.91 4.42
CA GLY A 144 -13.39 15.28 3.61
C GLY A 144 -12.54 14.10 3.14
N PHE A 145 -12.87 12.86 3.55
CA PHE A 145 -12.15 11.65 3.14
C PHE A 145 -12.91 10.86 2.07
N ALA A 146 -12.15 10.19 1.21
CA ALA A 146 -12.64 9.30 0.17
C ALA A 146 -12.82 7.86 0.67
N CYS A 147 -11.86 7.41 1.48
CA CYS A 147 -11.80 6.05 1.99
C CYS A 147 -11.04 6.01 3.31
N VAL A 148 -11.30 4.96 4.09
CA VAL A 148 -10.53 4.61 5.29
C VAL A 148 -9.59 3.47 4.93
N LEU A 149 -8.32 3.62 5.26
CA LEU A 149 -7.31 2.56 5.16
C LEU A 149 -6.78 2.25 6.56
N THR A 150 -6.85 0.99 6.98
CA THR A 150 -6.25 0.53 8.24
C THR A 150 -5.22 -0.53 7.94
N SER A 151 -4.03 -0.43 8.54
CA SER A 151 -2.91 -1.33 8.24
C SER A 151 -2.19 -1.80 9.48
N SER A 152 -1.76 -3.08 9.50
CA SER A 152 -0.86 -3.62 10.51
C SER A 152 0.63 -3.51 10.14
N ALA A 153 0.96 -2.77 9.07
CA ALA A 153 2.35 -2.52 8.69
C ALA A 153 3.14 -1.87 9.83
N ARG A 154 4.44 -2.21 9.92
CA ARG A 154 5.33 -1.68 10.96
C ARG A 154 5.78 -0.26 10.71
N GLN A 155 5.79 0.15 9.44
CA GLN A 155 6.29 1.45 9.02
C GLN A 155 5.19 2.21 8.27
N PRO A 156 5.16 3.55 8.39
CA PRO A 156 4.34 4.39 7.53
C PRO A 156 4.71 4.23 6.06
N TYR A 157 3.74 4.43 5.17
CA TYR A 157 3.97 4.39 3.72
C TYR A 157 4.88 5.51 3.25
N ALA A 158 5.76 5.19 2.32
CA ALA A 158 6.61 6.14 1.60
C ALA A 158 6.43 5.96 0.08
N PRO A 159 6.10 7.02 -0.67
CA PRO A 159 5.74 8.35 -0.18
C PRO A 159 4.44 8.33 0.64
N ALA A 160 4.20 9.38 1.44
CA ALA A 160 2.98 9.51 2.22
C ALA A 160 1.73 9.46 1.32
N LEU A 161 0.68 8.83 1.82
CA LEU A 161 -0.59 8.68 1.11
C LEU A 161 -1.28 10.03 0.90
N SER A 162 -2.27 10.07 -0.01
CA SER A 162 -3.11 11.25 -0.20
C SER A 162 -3.83 11.64 1.09
N GLU A 163 -3.96 12.95 1.29
CA GLU A 163 -4.78 13.60 2.31
C GLU A 163 -6.27 13.21 2.25
N GLU A 164 -6.72 12.68 1.11
CA GLU A 164 -8.09 12.16 0.94
C GLU A 164 -8.28 10.75 1.52
N ILE A 165 -7.22 10.11 2.03
CA ILE A 165 -7.24 8.77 2.62
C ILE A 165 -7.09 8.91 4.13
N ASP A 166 -8.12 8.49 4.88
CA ASP A 166 -8.02 8.41 6.34
C ASP A 166 -7.25 7.14 6.74
N MET A 167 -5.95 7.31 6.95
CA MET A 167 -5.00 6.23 7.18
C MET A 167 -4.75 5.99 8.68
N HIS A 168 -4.94 4.76 9.15
CA HIS A 168 -4.68 4.32 10.52
C HIS A 168 -3.68 3.18 10.56
N LEU A 169 -2.54 3.40 11.21
CA LEU A 169 -1.47 2.41 11.34
C LEU A 169 -1.52 1.76 12.73
N HIS A 170 -1.62 0.43 12.78
CA HIS A 170 -1.62 -0.38 14.00
C HIS A 170 -0.54 -1.47 13.89
N PRO A 171 0.75 -1.12 14.06
CA PRO A 171 1.87 -2.04 13.87
C PRO A 171 1.70 -3.36 14.61
N ASP A 172 1.87 -4.48 13.90
CA ASP A 172 1.78 -5.85 14.45
C ASP A 172 0.45 -6.17 15.16
N CYS A 173 -0.60 -5.38 14.94
CA CYS A 173 -1.90 -5.58 15.55
C CYS A 173 -2.55 -6.88 15.04
N PRO A 174 -3.08 -7.74 15.94
CA PRO A 174 -3.80 -8.95 15.56
C PRO A 174 -4.98 -8.63 14.62
N VAL A 175 -5.24 -9.52 13.67
CA VAL A 175 -6.31 -9.32 12.66
C VAL A 175 -7.68 -9.01 13.28
N PRO A 176 -8.16 -9.69 14.35
CA PRO A 176 -9.45 -9.37 14.96
C PRO A 176 -9.53 -7.92 15.47
N ASP A 177 -8.46 -7.45 16.11
CA ASP A 177 -8.38 -6.10 16.67
C ASP A 177 -8.25 -5.06 15.57
N LEU A 178 -7.47 -5.35 14.52
CA LEU A 178 -7.33 -4.52 13.33
C LEU A 178 -8.68 -4.30 12.64
N LEU A 179 -9.48 -5.36 12.49
CA LEU A 179 -10.81 -5.31 11.90
C LEU A 179 -11.81 -4.55 12.79
N ALA A 180 -11.73 -4.72 14.11
CA ALA A 180 -12.54 -3.96 15.06
C ALA A 180 -12.22 -2.46 15.00
N ALA A 181 -10.92 -2.11 14.99
CA ALA A 181 -10.46 -0.73 14.82
C ALA A 181 -10.94 -0.16 13.50
N HIS A 182 -10.76 -0.87 12.38
CA HIS A 182 -11.19 -0.42 11.05
C HIS A 182 -12.68 -0.07 11.02
N ARG A 183 -13.54 -0.95 11.56
CA ARG A 183 -14.99 -0.68 11.66
C ARG A 183 -15.28 0.57 12.49
N ALA A 184 -14.57 0.78 13.60
CA ALA A 184 -14.73 1.97 14.42
C ALA A 184 -14.33 3.25 13.67
N HIS A 185 -13.28 3.21 12.85
CA HIS A 185 -12.87 4.35 12.01
C HIS A 185 -13.90 4.64 10.91
N VAL A 186 -14.39 3.62 10.20
CA VAL A 186 -15.44 3.78 9.18
C VAL A 186 -16.71 4.41 9.78
N LEU A 187 -17.14 3.96 10.96
CA LEU A 187 -18.33 4.47 11.63
C LEU A 187 -18.24 5.96 11.99
N ARG A 188 -17.03 6.51 12.21
CA ARG A 188 -16.84 7.95 12.46
C ARG A 188 -17.14 8.81 11.23
N HIS A 189 -16.96 8.25 10.03
CA HIS A 189 -17.17 8.95 8.76
C HIS A 189 -18.53 8.63 8.12
N GLY A 190 -19.29 7.68 8.66
CA GLY A 190 -20.61 7.32 8.19
C GLY A 190 -20.69 5.86 7.73
N ARG A 191 -21.05 5.63 6.46
CA ARG A 191 -21.25 4.29 5.90
C ARG A 191 -20.31 4.04 4.73
N GLY A 192 -19.79 2.83 4.63
CA GLY A 192 -19.06 2.39 3.45
C GLY A 192 -19.98 2.17 2.25
N GLN A 193 -19.39 2.27 1.07
CA GLN A 193 -20.00 1.86 -0.18
C GLN A 193 -19.99 0.33 -0.25
N LYS A 194 -21.17 -0.28 -0.30
CA LYS A 194 -21.29 -1.74 -0.47
C LYS A 194 -20.53 -2.21 -1.70
N LEU A 195 -19.71 -3.21 -1.51
CA LEU A 195 -19.05 -3.91 -2.61
C LEU A 195 -20.05 -4.90 -3.18
N GLN A 196 -20.25 -4.89 -4.50
CA GLN A 196 -21.08 -5.93 -5.12
C GLN A 196 -20.35 -7.28 -5.07
N ALA A 197 -21.10 -8.37 -5.01
CA ALA A 197 -20.53 -9.71 -4.90
C ALA A 197 -19.59 -10.05 -6.08
N ASP A 198 -19.92 -9.55 -7.27
CA ASP A 198 -19.09 -9.71 -8.48
C ASP A 198 -18.19 -8.49 -8.76
N ALA A 199 -18.08 -7.57 -7.80
CA ALA A 199 -17.24 -6.39 -7.98
C ALA A 199 -15.77 -6.80 -8.08
N ASP A 200 -15.13 -6.28 -9.12
CA ASP A 200 -13.68 -6.34 -9.29
C ASP A 200 -13.00 -5.76 -8.04
N TRP A 201 -12.37 -6.65 -7.27
CA TRP A 201 -11.69 -6.29 -6.03
C TRP A 201 -10.56 -5.30 -6.27
N THR A 202 -9.99 -5.25 -7.48
CA THR A 202 -8.91 -4.33 -7.81
C THR A 202 -9.39 -2.89 -7.87
N ARG A 203 -10.66 -2.66 -8.22
CA ARG A 203 -11.25 -1.33 -8.40
C ARG A 203 -11.06 -0.40 -7.20
N PRO A 204 -11.42 -0.78 -5.96
CA PRO A 204 -11.18 0.08 -4.80
C PRO A 204 -9.69 0.36 -4.56
N TRP A 205 -8.80 -0.61 -4.79
CA TRP A 205 -7.35 -0.41 -4.65
C TRP A 205 -6.77 0.49 -5.74
N GLN A 206 -7.22 0.33 -6.99
CA GLN A 206 -6.82 1.16 -8.12
C GLN A 206 -7.27 2.60 -7.92
N ALA A 207 -8.49 2.82 -7.41
CA ALA A 207 -8.98 4.16 -7.10
C ALA A 207 -8.15 4.82 -5.98
N MET A 208 -7.74 4.06 -4.97
CA MET A 208 -6.88 4.56 -3.88
C MET A 208 -5.48 4.89 -4.42
N HIS A 209 -4.95 4.03 -5.28
CA HIS A 209 -3.67 4.25 -5.95
C HIS A 209 -3.71 5.52 -6.82
N ALA A 210 -4.80 5.77 -7.54
CA ALA A 210 -4.99 6.98 -8.31
C ALA A 210 -5.03 8.26 -7.43
N LEU A 211 -5.64 8.20 -6.24
CA LEU A 211 -5.57 9.32 -5.27
C LEU A 211 -4.14 9.61 -4.85
N ASN A 212 -3.35 8.57 -4.55
CA ASN A 212 -1.95 8.71 -4.20
C ASN A 212 -1.14 9.32 -5.35
N VAL A 213 -1.27 8.79 -6.57
CA VAL A 213 -0.58 9.33 -7.75
C VAL A 213 -0.93 10.80 -7.97
N ALA A 214 -2.20 11.18 -7.87
CA ALA A 214 -2.62 12.58 -8.00
C ALA A 214 -2.04 13.47 -6.90
N ALA A 215 -2.01 13.01 -5.65
CA ALA A 215 -1.40 13.75 -4.54
C ALA A 215 0.13 13.88 -4.70
N TRP A 216 0.79 12.83 -5.15
CA TRP A 216 2.23 12.82 -5.43
C TRP A 216 2.59 13.78 -6.58
N ASP A 217 1.76 13.84 -7.62
CA ASP A 217 1.91 14.80 -8.71
C ASP A 217 1.78 16.25 -8.22
N ARG A 218 0.74 16.55 -7.43
CA ARG A 218 0.56 17.89 -6.81
C ARG A 218 1.74 18.30 -5.92
N ARG A 219 2.37 17.33 -5.25
CA ARG A 219 3.56 17.52 -4.41
C ARG A 219 4.86 17.66 -5.21
N GLY A 220 4.84 17.50 -6.54
CA GLY A 220 6.04 17.53 -7.38
C GLY A 220 6.94 16.29 -7.22
N LEU A 221 6.38 15.18 -6.72
CA LEU A 221 7.10 13.92 -6.52
C LEU A 221 7.23 13.09 -7.79
N LEU A 222 6.49 13.39 -8.85
CA LEU A 222 6.48 12.58 -10.07
C LEU A 222 7.12 13.34 -11.22
N LEU A 223 8.14 12.75 -11.83
CA LEU A 223 8.79 13.25 -13.03
C LEU A 223 8.13 12.64 -14.26
N PRO A 224 8.01 13.39 -15.37
CA PRO A 224 7.73 12.77 -16.67
C PRO A 224 8.86 11.80 -17.03
N GLU A 225 8.53 10.73 -17.75
CA GLU A 225 9.54 9.87 -18.38
C GLU A 225 10.33 10.59 -19.47
#